data_AF-A0A8S3W6J1-F1
#
_entry.id   AF-A0A8S3W6J1-F1
#
_cell.length_a   1.000
_cell.length_b   1.000
_cell.length_c   1.000
_cell.angle_alpha   90.00
_cell.angle_beta   90.00
_cell.angle_gamma   90.00
#
_symmetry.space_group_name_H-M   'P 1'
#
loop_
_entity.id
_entity.type
_entity.pdbx_description
1 polymer ?
#
loop_
_entity_poly.entity_id
_entity_poly.type
_entity_poly.pdbx_seq_one_letter_code
_entity_poly.pdbx_strand_id
1 'polypeptide(L)'
;MQGRNSNILTSSDKIESFRAKLELWISLATNGNNKMFPNVMAADAEKKVQALIVKHLKLLAEKMNFYFPKRDLQSMDWVRNPFSENIPFGHLPMNEQEELMETKTDRTLKFKFSETDLEQFWLCVRNEYPLFSKHAIAILLPFSMTYLS
;
A
#
# COMPACT_ATOMS: atom_id res chain seq x y z
N MET A 1 -10.91 8.46 -1.33
CA MET A 1 -10.00 7.34 -1.00
C MET A 1 -10.34 6.69 0.35
N GLN A 2 -11.61 6.69 0.77
CA GLN A 2 -12.03 6.06 2.02
C GLN A 2 -13.15 5.08 1.68
N GLY A 3 -12.75 3.89 1.27
CA GLY A 3 -13.63 2.73 1.23
C GLY A 3 -13.54 1.98 2.55
N ARG A 4 -14.49 1.09 2.81
CA ARG A 4 -14.42 0.15 3.94
C ARG A 4 -13.06 -0.59 3.92
N ASN A 5 -12.43 -0.75 5.08
CA ASN A 5 -11.14 -1.45 5.26
C ASN A 5 -9.94 -0.80 4.54
N SER A 6 -9.88 0.55 4.49
CA SER A 6 -8.74 1.27 3.92
C SER A 6 -7.74 1.67 5.01
N ASN A 7 -6.62 0.96 5.08
CA ASN A 7 -5.47 1.25 5.96
C ASN A 7 -4.27 1.82 5.17
N ILE A 8 -3.18 2.18 5.87
CA ILE A 8 -1.98 2.75 5.23
C ILE A 8 -1.34 1.81 4.20
N LEU A 9 -1.38 0.51 4.46
CA LEU A 9 -0.79 -0.53 3.61
C LEU A 9 -1.53 -0.60 2.27
N THR A 10 -2.85 -0.81 2.31
CA THR A 10 -3.71 -0.82 1.12
C THR A 10 -3.72 0.51 0.37
N SER A 11 -3.62 1.64 1.09
CA SER A 11 -3.53 2.97 0.49
C SER A 11 -2.22 3.15 -0.25
N SER A 12 -1.12 2.64 0.29
CA SER A 12 0.18 2.68 -0.39
C SER A 12 0.21 1.85 -1.66
N ASP A 13 -0.39 0.66 -1.66
CA ASP A 13 -0.46 -0.17 -2.87
C ASP A 13 -1.22 0.55 -4.00
N LYS A 14 -2.28 1.28 -3.65
CA LYS A 14 -3.03 2.10 -4.60
C LYS A 14 -2.18 3.25 -5.16
N ILE A 15 -1.39 3.91 -4.31
CA ILE A 15 -0.46 4.97 -4.73
C ILE A 15 0.61 4.41 -5.67
N GLU A 16 1.21 3.28 -5.32
CA GLU A 16 2.27 2.67 -6.14
C GLU A 16 1.72 2.12 -7.46
N SER A 17 0.53 1.52 -7.45
CA SER A 17 -0.18 1.13 -8.67
C SER A 17 -0.47 2.33 -9.57
N PHE A 18 -0.87 3.47 -8.99
CA PHE A 18 -1.10 4.68 -9.75
C PHE A 18 0.19 5.26 -10.35
N ARG A 19 1.31 5.23 -9.61
CA ARG A 19 2.63 5.60 -10.16
C ARG A 19 3.02 4.75 -11.35
N ALA A 20 2.92 3.43 -11.23
CA ALA A 20 3.22 2.51 -12.32
C ALA A 20 2.34 2.79 -13.55
N LYS A 21 1.05 3.10 -13.34
CA LYS A 21 0.15 3.54 -14.42
C LYS A 21 0.60 4.85 -15.05
N LEU A 22 1.01 5.85 -14.26
CA LEU A 22 1.53 7.12 -14.79
C LEU A 22 2.77 6.91 -15.66
N GLU A 23 3.73 6.09 -15.22
CA GLU A 23 4.92 5.77 -16.00
C GLU A 23 4.57 5.10 -17.33
N LEU A 24 3.67 4.12 -17.29
CA LEU A 24 3.13 3.48 -18.49
C LEU A 24 2.45 4.50 -19.41
N TRP A 25 1.61 5.38 -18.87
CA TRP A 25 0.91 6.39 -19.66
C TRP A 25 1.86 7.43 -20.27
N ILE A 26 2.90 7.85 -19.56
CA ILE A 26 3.93 8.74 -20.10
C ILE A 26 4.64 8.06 -21.28
N SER A 27 5.02 6.79 -21.14
CA SER A 27 5.65 6.02 -22.22
C SER A 27 4.76 5.90 -23.45
N LEU A 28 3.50 5.49 -23.26
CA LEU A 28 2.52 5.36 -24.35
C LEU A 28 2.25 6.70 -25.05
N ALA A 29 2.01 7.76 -24.28
CA ALA A 29 1.77 9.09 -24.82
C ALA A 29 3.00 9.65 -25.54
N THR A 30 4.22 9.36 -25.07
CA THR A 30 5.43 9.79 -25.79
C THR A 30 5.51 9.14 -27.18
N ASN A 31 4.99 7.92 -27.33
CA ASN A 31 4.90 7.20 -28.60
C ASN A 31 3.63 7.53 -29.42
N GLY A 32 2.87 8.57 -29.04
CA GLY A 32 1.64 8.98 -29.71
C GLY A 32 0.43 8.07 -29.45
N ASN A 33 0.54 7.12 -28.51
CA ASN A 33 -0.55 6.23 -28.16
C ASN A 33 -1.34 6.78 -26.95
N ASN A 34 -2.53 7.31 -27.21
CA ASN A 34 -3.39 7.91 -26.18
C ASN A 34 -4.56 7.01 -25.74
N LYS A 35 -4.43 5.68 -25.82
CA LYS A 35 -5.51 4.75 -25.46
C LYS A 35 -6.09 4.94 -24.04
N MET A 36 -5.31 5.51 -23.12
CA MET A 36 -5.75 5.87 -21.77
C MET A 36 -6.67 7.10 -21.71
N PHE A 37 -6.76 7.88 -22.79
CA PHE A 37 -7.61 9.07 -22.93
C PHE A 37 -8.57 8.90 -24.12
N PRO A 38 -9.72 8.23 -23.94
CA PRO A 38 -10.66 7.95 -25.03
C PRO A 38 -11.11 9.21 -25.79
N ASN A 39 -11.33 10.32 -25.09
CA ASN A 39 -11.74 11.59 -25.70
C ASN A 39 -10.64 12.21 -26.58
N VAL A 40 -9.37 12.01 -26.22
CA VAL A 40 -8.23 12.49 -27.03
C VAL A 40 -8.11 11.66 -28.30
N MET A 41 -8.35 10.35 -28.20
CA MET A 41 -8.37 9.46 -29.37
C MET A 41 -9.53 9.78 -30.31
N ALA A 42 -10.70 10.12 -29.77
CA ALA A 42 -11.87 10.48 -30.56
C ALA A 42 -11.72 11.82 -31.30
N ALA A 43 -10.90 12.72 -30.77
CA ALA A 43 -10.72 14.08 -31.31
C ALA A 43 -9.58 14.21 -32.34
N ASP A 44 -8.89 13.11 -32.69
CA ASP A 44 -7.69 13.10 -33.55
C ASP A 44 -6.68 14.22 -33.19
N ALA A 45 -6.26 14.19 -31.93
CA ALA A 45 -5.54 15.29 -31.31
C ALA A 45 -4.22 15.66 -32.03
N GLU A 46 -4.06 16.95 -32.34
CA GLU A 46 -2.85 17.48 -32.97
C GLU A 46 -1.57 17.19 -32.16
N LYS A 47 -0.41 17.16 -32.83
CA LYS A 47 0.92 16.97 -32.19
C LYS A 47 1.19 17.92 -31.01
N LYS A 48 0.62 19.13 -31.02
CA LYS A 48 0.74 20.09 -29.89
C LYS A 48 -0.02 19.61 -28.65
N VAL A 49 -1.20 19.02 -28.83
CA VAL A 49 -1.99 18.42 -27.74
C VAL A 49 -1.24 17.21 -27.18
N GLN A 50 -0.59 16.42 -28.03
CA GLN A 50 0.27 15.31 -27.58
C GLN A 50 1.38 15.76 -26.62
N ALA A 51 2.11 16.81 -27.01
CA ALA A 51 3.19 17.35 -26.20
C ALA A 51 2.68 17.89 -24.85
N LEU A 52 1.50 18.51 -24.83
CA LEU A 52 0.86 18.96 -23.60
C LEU A 52 0.49 17.80 -22.69
N ILE A 53 -0.14 16.75 -23.21
CA ILE A 53 -0.51 15.56 -22.43
C ILE A 53 0.72 14.96 -21.74
N VAL A 54 1.81 14.75 -22.49
CA VAL A 54 3.06 14.21 -21.94
C VAL A 54 3.62 15.13 -20.85
N LYS A 55 3.63 16.45 -21.07
CA LYS A 55 4.08 17.43 -20.07
C LYS A 55 3.26 17.36 -18.79
N HIS A 56 1.94 17.30 -18.89
CA HIS A 56 1.04 17.24 -17.74
C HIS A 56 1.19 15.93 -16.96
N LEU A 57 1.34 14.79 -17.66
CA LEU A 57 1.57 13.50 -17.01
C LEU A 57 2.90 13.46 -16.24
N LYS A 58 3.98 14.02 -16.81
CA LYS A 58 5.27 14.13 -16.11
C LYS A 58 5.17 15.00 -14.86
N LEU A 59 4.53 16.16 -14.96
CA LEU A 59 4.30 17.04 -13.81
C LEU A 59 3.46 16.34 -12.73
N LEU A 60 2.43 15.58 -13.12
CA LEU A 60 1.62 14.82 -12.18
C LEU A 60 2.44 13.74 -11.48
N ALA A 61 3.33 13.03 -12.20
CA ALA A 61 4.23 12.04 -11.60
C ALA A 61 5.19 12.69 -10.57
N GLU A 62 5.75 13.86 -10.90
CA GLU A 62 6.58 14.64 -9.96
C GLU A 62 5.79 15.03 -8.70
N LYS A 63 4.56 15.53 -8.86
CA LYS A 63 3.70 15.87 -7.73
C LYS A 63 3.31 14.64 -6.90
N MET A 64 3.05 13.50 -7.52
CA MET A 64 2.78 12.25 -6.79
C MET A 64 3.99 11.80 -5.96
N ASN A 65 5.21 12.01 -6.45
CA ASN A 65 6.43 11.70 -5.69
C ASN A 65 6.68 12.70 -4.56
N PHE A 66 6.36 13.98 -4.77
CA PHE A 66 6.46 15.02 -3.75
C PHE A 66 5.45 14.83 -2.61
N TYR A 67 4.17 14.63 -2.93
CA TYR A 67 3.12 14.51 -1.91
C TYR A 67 3.10 13.15 -1.21
N PHE A 68 3.57 12.07 -1.84
CA PHE A 68 3.52 10.73 -1.28
C PHE A 68 4.89 10.05 -1.23
N PRO A 69 5.91 10.62 -0.57
CA PRO A 69 7.27 10.07 -0.61
C PRO A 69 7.30 8.56 -0.32
N LYS A 70 8.16 7.83 -1.04
CA LYS A 70 8.32 6.38 -0.84
C LYS A 70 8.69 6.12 0.62
N ARG A 71 7.86 5.35 1.32
CA ARG A 71 8.13 4.82 2.65
C ARG A 71 8.51 3.36 2.53
N ASP A 72 9.40 2.89 3.40
CA ASP A 72 9.65 1.46 3.54
C ASP A 72 8.48 0.81 4.29
N LEU A 73 7.45 0.47 3.54
CA LEU A 73 6.31 -0.30 4.04
C LEU A 73 6.50 -1.80 3.89
N GLN A 74 7.55 -2.24 3.19
CA GLN A 74 7.89 -3.67 3.09
C GLN A 74 8.29 -4.20 4.47
N SER A 75 8.96 -3.37 5.28
CA SER A 75 9.20 -3.64 6.70
C SER A 75 7.92 -3.95 7.51
N MET A 76 6.74 -3.52 7.03
CA MET A 76 5.44 -3.70 7.68
C MET A 76 4.58 -4.80 7.01
N ASP A 77 5.09 -5.51 6.00
CA ASP A 77 4.32 -6.53 5.27
C ASP A 77 3.88 -7.70 6.16
N TRP A 78 4.59 -7.93 7.26
CA TRP A 78 4.21 -8.91 8.28
C TRP A 78 2.83 -8.64 8.89
N VAL A 79 2.36 -7.39 8.87
CA VAL A 79 1.00 -7.05 9.31
C VAL A 79 -0.04 -7.65 8.38
N ARG A 80 0.26 -7.81 7.08
CA ARG A 80 -0.63 -8.47 6.11
C ARG A 80 -0.59 -9.99 6.24
N ASN A 81 0.58 -10.55 6.56
CA ASN A 81 0.76 -11.98 6.74
C ASN A 81 1.79 -12.25 7.85
N PRO A 82 1.33 -12.46 9.10
CA PRO A 82 2.22 -12.72 10.23
C PRO A 82 2.84 -14.12 10.21
N PHE A 83 2.38 -15.00 9.33
CA PHE A 83 2.90 -16.37 9.17
C PHE A 83 3.94 -16.50 8.06
N SER A 84 4.35 -15.38 7.44
CA SER A 84 5.40 -15.37 6.42
C SER A 84 6.74 -15.83 7.00
N GLU A 85 7.52 -16.62 6.26
CA GLU A 85 8.82 -17.11 6.73
C GLU A 85 9.82 -15.97 6.94
N ASN A 86 9.80 -14.96 6.07
CA ASN A 86 10.77 -13.86 6.04
C ASN A 86 10.20 -12.56 6.61
N ILE A 87 9.88 -12.54 7.90
CA ILE A 87 9.49 -11.30 8.58
C ILE A 87 10.76 -10.61 9.09
N PRO A 88 11.05 -9.36 8.70
CA PRO A 88 12.20 -8.63 9.24
C PRO A 88 11.88 -8.13 10.65
N PHE A 89 12.15 -8.92 11.69
CA PHE A 89 11.83 -8.58 13.10
C PHE A 89 13.03 -8.10 13.92
N GLY A 90 14.23 -7.98 13.33
CA GLY A 90 15.43 -7.56 14.06
C GLY A 90 15.37 -6.13 14.65
N HIS A 91 14.38 -5.34 14.25
CA HIS A 91 14.10 -4.02 14.80
C HIS A 91 13.10 -4.02 15.97
N LEU A 92 12.43 -5.16 16.22
CA LEU A 92 11.46 -5.32 17.31
C LEU A 92 12.20 -5.61 18.63
N PRO A 93 11.66 -5.17 19.78
CA PRO A 93 12.21 -5.53 21.09
C PRO A 93 12.06 -7.04 21.35
N MET A 94 12.92 -7.60 22.21
CA MET A 94 13.03 -9.05 22.45
C MET A 94 11.68 -9.72 22.79
N ASN A 95 10.87 -9.08 23.64
CA ASN A 95 9.55 -9.55 24.02
C ASN A 95 8.56 -9.61 22.85
N GLU A 96 8.60 -8.64 21.92
CA GLU A 96 7.78 -8.70 20.70
C GLU A 96 8.28 -9.78 19.73
N GLN A 97 9.59 -10.06 19.71
CA GLN A 97 10.14 -11.16 18.92
C GLN A 97 9.68 -12.53 19.46
N GLU A 98 9.64 -12.71 20.79
CA GLU A 98 9.12 -13.92 21.43
C GLU A 98 7.65 -14.14 21.09
N GLU A 99 6.79 -13.14 21.30
CA GLU A 99 5.36 -13.22 20.94
C GLU A 99 5.14 -13.47 19.44
N LEU A 100 5.99 -12.90 18.57
CA LEU A 100 5.96 -13.19 17.14
C LEU A 100 6.28 -14.66 16.85
N MET A 101 7.29 -15.25 17.51
CA MET A 101 7.64 -16.67 17.30
C MET A 101 6.50 -17.60 17.74
N GLU A 102 5.86 -17.28 18.87
CA GLU A 102 4.70 -18.02 19.37
C GLU A 102 3.51 -17.88 18.40
N THR A 103 3.20 -16.65 17.98
CA THR A 103 2.13 -16.38 16.99
C THR A 103 2.36 -17.15 15.68
N LYS A 104 3.60 -17.18 15.16
CA LYS A 104 3.93 -17.86 13.90
C LYS A 104 3.73 -19.37 13.95
N THR A 105 3.96 -19.97 15.12
CA THR A 105 3.89 -21.42 15.32
C THR A 105 2.50 -21.89 15.78
N ASP A 106 1.64 -20.97 16.23
CA ASP A 106 0.27 -21.23 16.59
C ASP A 106 -0.59 -21.60 15.36
N ARG A 107 -0.92 -22.88 15.25
CA ARG A 107 -1.77 -23.43 14.19
C ARG A 107 -3.24 -23.00 14.31
N THR A 108 -3.71 -22.74 15.52
CA THR A 108 -5.08 -22.26 15.77
C THR A 108 -5.23 -20.84 15.25
N LEU A 109 -4.26 -19.96 15.54
CA LEU A 109 -4.23 -18.62 14.96
C LEU A 109 -4.07 -18.67 13.44
N LYS A 110 -3.24 -19.56 12.91
CA LYS A 110 -3.10 -19.74 11.45
C LYS A 110 -4.42 -20.13 10.78
N PHE A 111 -5.20 -21.00 11.42
CA PHE A 111 -6.53 -21.36 10.94
C PHE A 111 -7.50 -20.17 11.01
N LYS A 112 -7.58 -19.49 12.17
CA LYS A 112 -8.42 -18.29 12.34
C LYS A 112 -8.10 -17.20 11.32
N PHE A 113 -6.81 -16.98 11.01
CA PHE A 113 -6.36 -16.02 9.99
C PHE A 113 -6.99 -16.27 8.61
N SER A 114 -7.26 -17.53 8.26
CA SER A 114 -7.93 -17.86 6.98
C SER A 114 -9.46 -17.65 7.00
N GLU A 115 -10.06 -17.51 8.18
CA GLU A 115 -11.51 -17.36 8.37
C GLU A 115 -11.92 -15.92 8.68
N THR A 116 -11.02 -15.09 9.22
CA THR A 116 -11.31 -13.72 9.66
C THR A 116 -10.72 -12.68 8.73
N ASP A 117 -11.29 -11.48 8.73
CA ASP A 117 -10.62 -10.33 8.12
C ASP A 117 -9.35 -9.93 8.92
N LEU A 118 -8.49 -9.13 8.30
CA LEU A 118 -7.19 -8.77 8.87
C LEU A 118 -7.32 -8.01 10.20
N GLU A 119 -8.29 -7.11 10.29
CA GLU A 119 -8.50 -6.24 11.44
C GLU A 119 -9.02 -7.04 12.63
N GLN A 120 -10.01 -7.91 12.40
CA GLN A 120 -10.55 -8.85 13.38
C GLN A 120 -9.49 -9.85 13.84
N PHE A 121 -8.68 -10.37 12.92
CA PHE A 121 -7.58 -11.26 13.27
C PHE A 121 -6.67 -10.61 14.32
N TRP A 122 -6.18 -9.40 14.05
CA TRP A 122 -5.29 -8.71 14.97
C TRP A 122 -5.96 -8.34 16.30
N LEU A 123 -7.27 -8.06 16.30
CA LEU A 123 -8.04 -7.88 17.52
C LEU A 123 -8.17 -9.18 18.34
N CYS A 124 -8.27 -10.35 17.69
CA CYS A 124 -8.28 -11.64 18.38
C CYS A 124 -6.91 -11.97 18.98
N VAL A 125 -5.84 -11.80 18.22
CA VAL A 125 -4.45 -12.06 18.67
C VAL A 125 -4.10 -11.23 19.90
N ARG A 126 -4.66 -10.01 20.03
CA ARG A 126 -4.44 -9.12 21.16
C ARG A 126 -4.72 -9.71 22.53
N ASN A 127 -5.62 -10.68 22.63
CA ASN A 127 -5.92 -11.31 23.92
C ASN A 127 -4.81 -12.27 24.38
N GLU A 128 -4.08 -12.87 23.45
CA GLU A 128 -3.07 -13.91 23.72
C GLU A 128 -1.65 -13.33 23.60
N TYR A 129 -1.41 -12.46 22.61
CA TYR A 129 -0.11 -11.86 22.28
C TYR A 129 -0.22 -10.33 22.15
N PRO A 130 -0.39 -9.60 23.27
CA PRO A 130 -0.75 -8.19 23.27
C PRO A 130 0.34 -7.23 22.79
N LEU A 131 1.63 -7.56 22.92
CA LEU A 131 2.71 -6.66 22.51
C LEU A 131 2.81 -6.61 20.98
N PHE A 132 2.91 -7.78 20.36
CA PHE A 132 3.06 -7.93 18.92
C PHE A 132 1.81 -7.47 18.16
N SER A 133 0.62 -7.87 18.64
CA SER A 133 -0.65 -7.43 18.05
C SER A 133 -0.90 -5.93 18.17
N LYS A 134 -0.51 -5.30 19.28
CA LYS A 134 -0.68 -3.85 19.47
C LYS A 134 0.14 -3.07 18.44
N HIS A 135 1.33 -3.57 18.09
CA HIS A 135 2.14 -3.00 17.01
C HIS A 135 1.42 -3.12 15.67
N ALA A 136 0.88 -4.30 15.33
CA ALA A 136 0.12 -4.50 14.10
C ALA A 136 -1.10 -3.58 14.01
N ILE A 137 -1.88 -3.50 15.10
CA ILE A 137 -3.05 -2.62 15.21
C ILE A 137 -2.63 -1.16 15.04
N ALA A 138 -1.52 -0.72 15.64
CA ALA A 138 -1.01 0.65 15.49
C ALA A 138 -0.63 0.99 14.03
N ILE A 139 -0.19 0.01 13.24
CA ILE A 139 0.07 0.18 11.80
C ILE A 139 -1.24 0.23 11.00
N LEU A 140 -2.27 -0.50 11.40
CA LEU A 140 -3.56 -0.53 10.71
C LEU A 140 -4.47 0.66 11.06
N LEU A 141 -4.33 1.22 12.26
CA LEU A 141 -5.14 2.32 12.79
C LEU A 141 -5.02 3.69 12.12
N PRO A 142 -3.92 4.09 11.45
CA PRO A 142 -3.84 5.42 10.86
C PRO A 142 -4.96 5.58 9.83
N PHE A 143 -5.99 6.31 10.23
CA PHE A 143 -6.93 6.93 9.31
C PHE A 143 -6.10 7.70 8.29
N SER A 144 -6.51 7.62 7.04
CA SER A 144 -5.84 8.12 5.83
C SER A 144 -5.58 9.64 5.78
N MET A 145 -5.52 10.37 6.90
CA MET A 145 -5.43 11.82 6.98
C MET A 145 -4.50 12.29 8.12
N THR A 146 -3.19 12.21 7.92
CA THR A 146 -2.24 13.22 8.43
C THR A 146 -1.45 13.85 7.29
N TYR A 147 -2.06 13.92 6.10
CA TYR A 147 -1.63 14.82 5.02
C TYR A 147 -2.34 16.20 5.08
N LEU A 148 -2.85 16.55 6.25
CA LEU A 148 -3.42 17.86 6.58
C LEU A 148 -2.81 18.34 7.90
N SER A 149 -1.48 18.52 7.86
CA SER A 149 -0.71 19.32 8.81
C SER A 149 0.19 20.26 8.02
#